data_AF-A0A2E8R6S4-F1
#
_entry.id   AF-A0A2E8R6S4-F1
#
_cell.length_a   1.000
_cell.length_b   1.000
_cell.length_c   1.000
_cell.angle_alpha   90.00
_cell.angle_beta   90.00
_cell.angle_gamma   90.00
#
_symmetry.space_group_name_H-M   'P 1'
#
loop_
_entity.id
_entity.type
_entity.pdbx_description
1 polymer ?
#
loop_
_entity_poly.entity_id
_entity_poly.type
_entity_poly.pdbx_seq_one_letter_code
_entity_poly.pdbx_strand_id
1 'polypeptide(L)'
;MKWNKIRFLTFVFLFSVVQQKNLFSQEQSIARIWNEVILESIRNDFARPTVHARNLFHMSAMTYDIWTIFDKKSKPYFLNQNKNGVYISYEETSYEKENEKALHEAISYASYRYLYHRYEVSPKFKKTKDLIDSVFCSLGYDPNFKSTNYKDGNSAALGNYIAKQVIDYGWKDGSNEKYFYTNLFYEPVNQPLILKNPGSQEINDPNRWQPLAFEKFIDQSGNEIPGSVPPFLGPEWGQTWPFSLDKNDLKLMNRDDFNFPVYYDPGPPPEFLDSDCKINSEFWWNHSYVSIWSSHLDPNDGVLWDISPGGIGNLDFSNIKYNVESLKGIYNRYDGGDFSDGYKINPITNKPYEKQLVPRGDYTRVIAEFWADGPDSETPPGHWFTILNYVSDHSEFDLKFEGKEKLT
;
A
#
# COMPACT_ATOMS: atom_id res chain seq x y z
N MET A 1 -43.66 58.10 0.68
CA MET A 1 -42.25 58.28 1.11
C MET A 1 -41.53 56.95 0.86
N LYS A 2 -40.98 56.64 -0.33
CA LYS A 2 -39.63 56.99 -0.83
C LYS A 2 -38.66 57.26 0.35
N TRP A 3 -37.53 56.58 0.55
CA TRP A 3 -36.44 56.14 -0.34
C TRP A 3 -35.89 54.77 0.15
N ASN A 4 -35.70 53.70 -0.64
CA ASN A 4 -34.78 53.39 -1.76
C ASN A 4 -33.36 52.89 -1.41
N LYS A 5 -33.11 51.64 -1.85
CA LYS A 5 -31.85 51.01 -2.35
C LYS A 5 -30.87 50.39 -1.35
N ILE A 6 -30.61 49.08 -1.52
CA ILE A 6 -29.35 48.42 -1.97
C ILE A 6 -29.61 46.90 -1.90
N ARG A 7 -29.93 46.21 -3.01
CA ARG A 7 -29.06 45.49 -3.98
C ARG A 7 -28.17 44.38 -3.38
N PHE A 8 -28.48 43.14 -3.81
CA PHE A 8 -27.57 42.10 -4.31
C PHE A 8 -26.37 41.69 -3.44
N LEU A 9 -26.38 40.44 -2.95
CA LEU A 9 -25.16 39.66 -2.69
C LEU A 9 -25.48 38.16 -2.70
N THR A 10 -25.65 37.64 -3.91
CA THR A 10 -25.15 36.32 -4.30
C THR A 10 -23.63 36.45 -4.44
N PHE A 11 -22.88 35.38 -4.14
CA PHE A 11 -21.41 35.27 -4.02
C PHE A 11 -20.84 35.55 -2.62
N VAL A 12 -20.39 34.48 -1.95
CA VAL A 12 -18.97 34.13 -1.68
C VAL A 12 -19.02 32.92 -0.74
N PHE A 13 -19.01 31.71 -1.30
CA PHE A 13 -18.60 30.49 -0.61
C PHE A 13 -17.61 29.78 -1.54
N LEU A 14 -16.44 30.41 -1.65
CA LEU A 14 -15.28 29.96 -2.39
C LEU A 14 -14.09 30.45 -1.57
N PHE A 15 -13.14 29.55 -1.31
CA PHE A 15 -11.93 29.72 -0.51
C PHE A 15 -12.04 29.56 1.01
N SER A 16 -12.04 28.29 1.43
CA SER A 16 -11.46 27.89 2.73
C SER A 16 -10.58 26.64 2.59
N VAL A 17 -9.91 26.48 1.44
CA VAL A 17 -8.84 25.49 1.24
C VAL A 17 -7.60 26.22 0.72
N VAL A 18 -6.99 27.07 1.56
CA VAL A 18 -5.55 27.34 1.55
C VAL A 18 -5.20 27.91 2.93
N GLN A 19 -4.46 27.14 3.74
CA GLN A 19 -3.29 27.57 4.51
C GLN A 19 -2.90 26.50 5.54
N GLN A 20 -2.43 25.35 5.04
CA GLN A 20 -1.22 24.76 5.59
C GLN A 20 -0.11 25.02 4.57
N LYS A 21 0.36 26.28 4.53
CA LYS A 21 1.69 26.56 3.99
C LYS A 21 2.67 26.18 5.09
N ASN A 22 2.99 24.90 5.19
CA ASN A 22 4.31 24.55 5.72
C ASN A 22 5.31 25.08 4.71
N LEU A 23 6.07 26.10 5.12
CA LEU A 23 7.29 26.50 4.43
C LEU A 23 8.30 25.35 4.60
N PHE A 24 8.22 24.35 3.72
CA PHE A 24 9.37 23.52 3.38
C PHE A 24 9.84 23.96 2.00
N SER A 25 10.85 24.82 1.99
CA SER A 25 11.60 25.22 0.80
C SER A 25 12.57 24.09 0.41
N GLN A 26 12.04 22.90 0.16
CA GLN A 26 12.73 21.88 -0.60
C GLN A 26 11.92 21.70 -1.88
N GLU A 27 12.50 22.02 -3.03
CA GLU A 27 11.88 21.68 -4.30
C GLU A 27 11.74 20.15 -4.32
N GLN A 28 10.49 19.67 -4.28
CA GLN A 28 10.20 18.25 -4.37
C GLN A 28 10.69 17.74 -5.74
N SER A 29 11.37 16.59 -5.74
CA SER A 29 11.84 15.99 -6.99
C SER A 29 10.66 15.64 -7.91
N ILE A 30 10.90 15.54 -9.21
CA ILE A 30 9.85 15.13 -10.15
C ILE A 30 9.25 13.76 -9.79
N ALA A 31 10.06 12.83 -9.25
CA ALA A 31 9.61 11.53 -8.78
C ALA A 31 8.67 11.67 -7.57
N ARG A 32 8.97 12.58 -6.63
CA ARG A 32 8.13 12.90 -5.48
C ARG A 32 6.77 13.46 -5.92
N ILE A 33 6.74 14.35 -6.91
CA ILE A 33 5.49 14.90 -7.47
C ILE A 33 4.61 13.78 -8.04
N TRP A 34 5.17 12.94 -8.91
CA TRP A 34 4.42 11.84 -9.51
C TRP A 34 4.06 10.74 -8.49
N ASN A 35 4.82 10.61 -7.41
CA ASN A 35 4.47 9.75 -6.29
C ASN A 35 3.16 10.22 -5.59
N GLU A 36 2.99 11.52 -5.35
CA GLU A 36 1.71 12.04 -4.83
C GLU A 36 0.55 11.78 -5.79
N VAL A 37 0.79 11.88 -7.10
CA VAL A 37 -0.26 11.61 -8.10
C VAL A 37 -0.70 10.15 -8.06
N ILE A 38 0.22 9.18 -7.93
CA ILE A 38 -0.18 7.77 -7.80
C ILE A 38 -0.89 7.50 -6.48
N LEU A 39 -0.46 8.11 -5.37
CA LEU A 39 -1.13 7.98 -4.07
C LEU A 39 -2.57 8.48 -4.15
N GLU A 40 -2.80 9.66 -4.71
CA GLU A 40 -4.15 10.18 -4.95
C GLU A 40 -4.93 9.34 -5.96
N SER A 41 -4.27 8.74 -6.95
CA SER A 41 -4.92 7.80 -7.87
C SER A 41 -5.42 6.55 -7.15
N ILE A 42 -4.69 6.06 -6.14
CA ILE A 42 -5.10 4.93 -5.30
C ILE A 42 -6.33 5.28 -4.46
N ARG A 43 -6.36 6.46 -3.81
CA ARG A 43 -7.55 6.95 -3.05
C ARG A 43 -8.81 7.03 -3.92
N ASN A 44 -8.61 7.23 -5.22
CA ASN A 44 -9.67 7.36 -6.21
C ASN A 44 -10.09 6.02 -6.86
N ASP A 45 -9.52 4.91 -6.40
CA ASP A 45 -9.75 3.57 -6.93
C ASP A 45 -10.45 2.64 -5.91
N PHE A 46 -10.71 1.39 -6.31
CA PHE A 46 -11.16 0.33 -5.41
C PHE A 46 -10.08 -0.07 -4.41
N ALA A 47 -10.51 -0.58 -3.25
CA ALA A 47 -9.61 -1.17 -2.25
C ALA A 47 -8.98 -2.48 -2.76
N ARG A 48 -7.78 -2.39 -3.35
CA ARG A 48 -7.06 -3.53 -3.96
C ARG A 48 -5.58 -3.51 -3.56
N PRO A 49 -5.23 -3.80 -2.30
CA PRO A 49 -3.87 -3.56 -1.78
C PRO A 49 -2.78 -4.24 -2.61
N THR A 50 -2.98 -5.47 -3.07
CA THR A 50 -1.98 -6.19 -3.87
C THR A 50 -1.76 -5.55 -5.25
N VAL A 51 -2.83 -5.06 -5.89
CA VAL A 51 -2.79 -4.32 -7.16
C VAL A 51 -2.05 -2.99 -6.96
N HIS A 52 -2.35 -2.27 -5.87
CA HIS A 52 -1.74 -0.98 -5.57
C HIS A 52 -0.24 -1.10 -5.27
N ALA A 53 0.16 -2.11 -4.50
CA ALA A 53 1.57 -2.42 -4.25
C ALA A 53 2.34 -2.69 -5.55
N ARG A 54 1.75 -3.48 -6.46
CA ARG A 54 2.30 -3.74 -7.80
C ARG A 54 2.41 -2.45 -8.63
N ASN A 55 1.39 -1.60 -8.59
CA ASN A 55 1.40 -0.36 -9.37
C ASN A 55 2.47 0.62 -8.89
N LEU A 56 2.60 0.78 -7.57
CA LEU A 56 3.65 1.57 -6.92
C LEU A 56 5.04 1.04 -7.28
N PHE A 57 5.24 -0.28 -7.21
CA PHE A 57 6.52 -0.89 -7.57
C PHE A 57 6.90 -0.62 -9.04
N HIS A 58 6.02 -0.95 -9.98
CA HIS A 58 6.26 -0.77 -11.41
C HIS A 58 6.57 0.69 -11.77
N MET A 59 5.86 1.64 -11.17
CA MET A 59 6.13 3.06 -11.38
C MET A 59 7.50 3.46 -10.81
N SER A 60 7.81 3.06 -9.57
CA SER A 60 9.11 3.32 -8.96
C SER A 60 10.26 2.75 -9.80
N ALA A 61 10.18 1.48 -10.21
CA ALA A 61 11.19 0.84 -11.05
C ALA A 61 11.33 1.52 -12.43
N MET A 62 10.21 1.90 -13.05
CA MET A 62 10.21 2.64 -14.31
C MET A 62 10.92 4.00 -14.18
N THR A 63 10.61 4.76 -13.13
CA THR A 63 11.23 6.08 -12.88
C THR A 63 12.70 5.95 -12.51
N TYR A 64 13.06 4.92 -11.75
CA TYR A 64 14.45 4.59 -11.43
C TYR A 64 15.26 4.26 -12.69
N ASP A 65 14.71 3.43 -13.59
CA ASP A 65 15.36 3.12 -14.87
C ASP A 65 15.64 4.37 -15.72
N ILE A 66 14.66 5.29 -15.79
CA ILE A 66 14.85 6.57 -16.46
C ILE A 66 16.00 7.34 -15.79
N TRP A 67 16.01 7.42 -14.46
CA TRP A 67 17.07 8.10 -13.73
C TRP A 67 18.46 7.48 -13.99
N THR A 68 18.58 6.15 -14.06
CA THR A 68 19.87 5.49 -14.37
C THR A 68 20.44 5.80 -15.76
N ILE A 69 19.62 6.29 -16.70
CA ILE A 69 20.12 6.76 -18.00
C ILE A 69 20.96 8.04 -17.82
N PHE A 70 20.58 8.89 -16.87
CA PHE A 70 21.27 10.13 -16.54
C PHE A 70 22.34 9.95 -15.46
N ASP A 71 22.20 8.93 -14.58
CA ASP A 71 23.21 8.48 -13.61
C ASP A 71 23.90 7.16 -14.05
N LYS A 72 25.04 7.27 -14.72
CA LYS A 72 25.75 6.11 -15.30
C LYS A 72 26.42 5.17 -14.28
N LYS A 73 26.29 5.42 -12.97
CA LYS A 73 26.83 4.55 -11.93
C LYS A 73 25.85 3.44 -11.53
N SER A 74 24.58 3.66 -11.78
CA SER A 74 23.50 2.80 -11.34
C SER A 74 23.08 1.80 -12.40
N LYS A 75 22.62 0.63 -11.97
CA LYS A 75 22.12 -0.42 -12.86
C LYS A 75 20.59 -0.35 -12.93
N PRO A 76 19.97 -0.28 -14.13
CA PRO A 76 18.52 -0.31 -14.27
C PRO A 76 17.93 -1.66 -13.84
N TYR A 77 16.64 -1.64 -13.49
CA TYR A 77 15.84 -2.81 -13.20
C TYR A 77 15.30 -3.50 -14.46
N PHE A 78 14.67 -2.76 -15.38
CA PHE A 78 14.06 -3.30 -16.62
C PHE A 78 14.99 -3.17 -17.83
N LEU A 79 15.55 -2.00 -18.08
CA LEU A 79 16.27 -1.68 -19.31
C LEU A 79 17.54 -2.53 -19.46
N ASN A 80 17.67 -3.19 -20.61
CA ASN A 80 18.74 -4.15 -20.92
C ASN A 80 18.90 -5.24 -19.85
N GLN A 81 17.85 -5.52 -19.08
CA GLN A 81 17.79 -6.65 -18.15
C GLN A 81 16.79 -7.69 -18.66
N ASN A 82 17.08 -8.96 -18.40
CA ASN A 82 16.07 -10.01 -18.54
C ASN A 82 15.36 -10.18 -17.19
N LYS A 83 14.06 -9.84 -17.15
CA LYS A 83 13.20 -10.00 -15.98
C LYS A 83 12.08 -10.96 -16.34
N ASN A 84 12.03 -12.10 -15.64
CA ASN A 84 10.98 -13.12 -15.83
C ASN A 84 10.80 -13.54 -17.30
N GLY A 85 11.90 -13.64 -18.06
CA GLY A 85 11.89 -14.02 -19.48
C GLY A 85 11.54 -12.87 -20.45
N VAL A 86 11.31 -11.66 -19.94
CA VAL A 86 11.08 -10.46 -20.75
C VAL A 86 12.36 -9.62 -20.79
N TYR A 87 12.79 -9.26 -21.99
CA TYR A 87 13.92 -8.36 -22.22
C TYR A 87 13.43 -7.04 -22.80
N ILE A 88 13.72 -5.93 -22.13
CA ILE A 88 13.38 -4.59 -22.61
C ILE A 88 14.64 -3.93 -23.14
N SER A 89 14.74 -3.79 -24.46
CA SER A 89 15.93 -3.24 -25.12
C SER A 89 16.03 -1.72 -24.96
N TYR A 90 17.21 -1.22 -24.63
CA TYR A 90 17.51 0.20 -24.65
C TYR A 90 18.79 0.46 -25.42
N GLU A 91 18.72 1.32 -26.44
CA GLU A 91 19.88 1.82 -27.17
C GLU A 91 20.33 3.13 -26.52
N GLU A 92 21.61 3.24 -26.14
CA GLU A 92 22.13 4.45 -25.52
C GLU A 92 22.04 5.64 -26.48
N THR A 93 21.36 6.70 -26.05
CA THR A 93 21.25 7.96 -26.79
C THR A 93 22.13 9.04 -26.18
N SER A 94 22.47 10.06 -26.97
CA SER A 94 23.34 11.16 -26.57
C SER A 94 22.65 12.19 -25.67
N TYR A 95 21.99 11.74 -24.60
CA TYR A 95 21.60 12.65 -23.54
C TYR A 95 22.86 13.19 -22.87
N GLU A 96 22.95 14.51 -22.76
CA GLU A 96 23.96 15.12 -21.89
C GLU A 96 23.76 14.58 -20.47
N LYS A 97 24.85 14.14 -19.84
CA LYS A 97 24.81 13.77 -18.41
C LYS A 97 24.27 14.94 -17.61
N GLU A 98 23.55 14.64 -16.53
CA GLU A 98 23.03 15.66 -15.61
C GLU A 98 22.00 16.63 -16.27
N ASN A 99 21.40 16.25 -17.41
CA ASN A 99 20.31 17.02 -18.01
C ASN A 99 19.00 16.80 -17.24
N GLU A 100 18.84 17.54 -16.15
CA GLU A 100 17.68 17.51 -15.27
C GLU A 100 16.35 17.76 -16.01
N LYS A 101 16.34 18.65 -17.01
CA LYS A 101 15.13 18.91 -17.81
C LYS A 101 14.69 17.70 -18.62
N ALA A 102 15.64 17.01 -19.26
CA ALA A 102 15.37 15.79 -20.01
C ALA A 102 14.93 14.64 -19.09
N LEU A 103 15.55 14.53 -17.91
CA LEU A 103 15.14 13.59 -16.86
C LEU A 103 13.68 13.85 -16.42
N HIS A 104 13.36 15.10 -16.11
CA HIS A 104 12.02 15.51 -15.67
C HIS A 104 10.97 15.25 -16.74
N GLU A 105 11.28 15.55 -18.00
CA GLU A 105 10.40 15.27 -19.13
C GLU A 105 10.17 13.77 -19.31
N ALA A 106 11.23 12.96 -19.33
CA ALA A 106 11.11 11.52 -19.50
C ALA A 106 10.30 10.86 -18.37
N ILE A 107 10.59 11.20 -17.10
CA ILE A 107 9.80 10.71 -15.94
C ILE A 107 8.34 11.12 -16.07
N SER A 108 8.06 12.35 -16.49
CA SER A 108 6.70 12.86 -16.57
C SER A 108 5.88 12.20 -17.67
N TYR A 109 6.44 12.04 -18.86
CA TYR A 109 5.76 11.31 -19.94
C TYR A 109 5.54 9.84 -19.56
N ALA A 110 6.52 9.20 -18.92
CA ALA A 110 6.37 7.83 -18.48
C ALA A 110 5.25 7.68 -17.44
N SER A 111 5.29 8.53 -16.40
CA SER A 111 4.31 8.52 -15.31
C SER A 111 2.90 8.83 -15.81
N TYR A 112 2.74 9.83 -16.69
CA TYR A 112 1.45 10.16 -17.30
C TYR A 112 0.84 8.95 -18.01
N ARG A 113 1.61 8.28 -18.90
CA ARG A 113 1.10 7.15 -19.69
C ARG A 113 0.77 5.96 -18.79
N TYR A 114 1.63 5.71 -17.81
CA TYR A 114 1.47 4.61 -16.87
C TYR A 114 0.23 4.79 -16.00
N LEU A 115 0.07 5.96 -15.37
CA LEU A 115 -1.06 6.24 -14.48
C LEU A 115 -2.39 6.29 -15.24
N TYR A 116 -2.40 6.90 -16.43
CA TYR A 116 -3.60 6.89 -17.25
C TYR A 116 -4.07 5.46 -17.50
N HIS A 117 -3.15 4.57 -17.91
CA HIS A 117 -3.49 3.17 -18.16
C HIS A 117 -3.95 2.43 -16.90
N ARG A 118 -3.19 2.48 -15.80
CA ARG A 118 -3.50 1.71 -14.59
C ARG A 118 -4.83 2.08 -13.93
N TYR A 119 -5.25 3.33 -14.08
CA TYR A 119 -6.43 3.86 -13.40
C TYR A 119 -7.60 4.18 -14.34
N GLU A 120 -7.51 3.89 -15.65
CA GLU A 120 -8.57 4.22 -16.64
C GLU A 120 -9.93 3.59 -16.34
N VAL A 121 -9.93 2.54 -15.53
CA VAL A 121 -11.14 1.80 -15.12
C VAL A 121 -11.48 1.94 -13.65
N SER A 122 -10.83 2.87 -12.94
CA SER A 122 -11.12 3.17 -11.53
C SER A 122 -12.50 3.85 -11.37
N PRO A 123 -13.21 3.63 -10.24
CA PRO A 123 -14.52 4.22 -9.98
C PRO A 123 -14.54 5.74 -10.07
N LYS A 124 -13.46 6.43 -9.64
CA LYS A 124 -13.33 7.89 -9.71
C LYS A 124 -12.34 8.34 -10.79
N PHE A 125 -12.21 7.59 -11.90
CA PHE A 125 -11.24 7.87 -12.96
C PHE A 125 -11.26 9.32 -13.46
N LYS A 126 -12.43 9.97 -13.56
CA LYS A 126 -12.49 11.38 -13.97
C LYS A 126 -11.64 12.29 -13.06
N LYS A 127 -11.73 12.11 -11.74
CA LYS A 127 -10.95 12.89 -10.76
C LYS A 127 -9.46 12.58 -10.90
N THR A 128 -9.11 11.30 -11.03
CA THR A 128 -7.73 10.84 -11.27
C THR A 128 -7.14 11.44 -12.55
N LYS A 129 -7.90 11.41 -13.65
CA LYS A 129 -7.51 11.97 -14.94
C LYS A 129 -7.31 13.48 -14.86
N ASP A 130 -8.24 14.21 -14.25
CA ASP A 130 -8.15 15.66 -14.10
C ASP A 130 -6.88 16.05 -13.31
N LEU A 131 -6.52 15.28 -12.27
CA LEU A 131 -5.27 15.45 -11.54
C LEU A 131 -4.03 15.20 -12.41
N ILE A 132 -3.97 14.04 -13.08
CA ILE A 132 -2.86 13.64 -13.95
C ILE A 132 -2.64 14.71 -15.04
N ASP A 133 -3.72 15.14 -15.70
CA ASP A 133 -3.68 16.16 -16.75
C ASP A 133 -3.24 17.52 -16.20
N SER A 134 -3.73 17.92 -15.02
CA SER A 134 -3.36 19.19 -14.39
C SER A 134 -1.87 19.24 -14.06
N VAL A 135 -1.33 18.18 -13.44
CA VAL A 135 0.10 18.09 -13.13
C VAL A 135 0.92 18.11 -14.41
N PHE A 136 0.56 17.29 -15.39
CA PHE A 136 1.29 17.20 -16.66
C PHE A 136 1.29 18.53 -17.45
N CYS A 137 0.14 19.20 -17.53
CA CYS A 137 0.02 20.51 -18.16
C CYS A 137 0.79 21.60 -17.40
N SER A 138 0.80 21.56 -16.06
CA SER A 138 1.54 22.53 -15.23
C SER A 138 3.06 22.47 -15.44
N LEU A 139 3.56 21.30 -15.83
CA LEU A 139 4.96 21.07 -16.20
C LEU A 139 5.28 21.51 -17.65
N GLY A 140 4.27 21.94 -18.42
CA GLY A 140 4.43 22.46 -19.78
C GLY A 140 4.51 21.39 -20.88
N TYR A 141 4.10 20.16 -20.60
CA TYR A 141 4.19 19.04 -21.54
C TYR A 141 2.90 18.85 -22.38
N ASP A 142 3.05 18.33 -23.61
CA ASP A 142 1.93 18.08 -24.52
C ASP A 142 1.42 16.63 -24.41
N PRO A 143 0.21 16.39 -23.88
CA PRO A 143 -0.32 15.04 -23.74
C PRO A 143 -0.51 14.33 -25.10
N ASN A 144 -0.59 15.08 -26.21
CA ASN A 144 -0.75 14.54 -27.56
C ASN A 144 0.54 13.99 -28.17
N PHE A 145 1.71 14.32 -27.62
CA PHE A 145 2.98 13.78 -28.09
C PHE A 145 3.16 12.32 -27.67
N LYS A 146 2.92 11.39 -28.59
CA LYS A 146 2.87 9.93 -28.34
C LYS A 146 4.02 9.14 -28.97
N SER A 147 5.01 9.82 -29.57
CA SER A 147 6.16 9.12 -30.16
C SER A 147 6.85 8.26 -29.11
N THR A 148 7.29 7.07 -29.50
CA THR A 148 8.20 6.22 -28.71
C THR A 148 9.58 6.12 -29.35
N ASN A 149 9.82 6.87 -30.44
CA ASN A 149 11.13 6.91 -31.08
C ASN A 149 12.02 7.90 -30.33
N TYR A 150 12.82 7.37 -29.41
CA TYR A 150 13.73 8.14 -28.56
C TYR A 150 15.14 8.27 -29.13
N LYS A 151 15.44 7.64 -30.27
CA LYS A 151 16.81 7.45 -30.80
C LYS A 151 17.54 8.74 -31.14
N ASP A 152 16.80 9.82 -31.36
CA ASP A 152 17.31 11.17 -31.62
C ASP A 152 17.57 11.98 -30.33
N GLY A 153 17.43 11.36 -29.15
CA GLY A 153 17.59 12.03 -27.86
C GLY A 153 16.33 12.77 -27.40
N ASN A 154 15.14 12.40 -27.89
CA ASN A 154 13.88 12.96 -27.40
C ASN A 154 13.42 12.31 -26.08
N SER A 155 13.53 13.05 -24.97
CA SER A 155 13.19 12.59 -23.61
C SER A 155 11.71 12.26 -23.44
N ALA A 156 10.80 13.03 -24.02
CA ALA A 156 9.37 12.70 -24.02
C ALA A 156 9.10 11.34 -24.69
N ALA A 157 9.79 11.05 -25.80
CA ALA A 157 9.65 9.80 -26.51
C ALA A 157 10.26 8.62 -25.74
N LEU A 158 11.35 8.86 -25.01
CA LEU A 158 11.92 7.90 -24.07
C LEU A 158 10.92 7.55 -22.97
N GLY A 159 10.29 8.55 -22.35
CA GLY A 159 9.28 8.33 -21.32
C GLY A 159 8.09 7.50 -21.83
N ASN A 160 7.55 7.87 -23.00
CA ASN A 160 6.49 7.11 -23.67
C ASN A 160 6.91 5.66 -23.96
N TYR A 161 8.14 5.45 -24.47
CA TYR A 161 8.67 4.13 -24.77
C TYR A 161 8.73 3.26 -23.51
N ILE A 162 9.34 3.75 -22.44
CA ILE A 162 9.53 2.97 -21.21
C ILE A 162 8.18 2.65 -20.57
N ALA A 163 7.25 3.62 -20.48
CA ALA A 163 5.90 3.34 -19.99
C ALA A 163 5.19 2.27 -20.80
N LYS A 164 5.27 2.32 -22.13
CA LYS A 164 4.73 1.28 -22.99
C LYS A 164 5.32 -0.10 -22.65
N GLN A 165 6.63 -0.19 -22.45
CA GLN A 165 7.29 -1.48 -22.15
C GLN A 165 6.92 -2.02 -20.77
N VAL A 166 6.79 -1.18 -19.76
CA VAL A 166 6.35 -1.59 -18.41
C VAL A 166 4.86 -1.98 -18.39
N ILE A 167 4.02 -1.30 -19.18
CA ILE A 167 2.62 -1.71 -19.39
C ILE A 167 2.56 -3.08 -20.08
N ASP A 168 3.32 -3.27 -21.17
CA ASP A 168 3.40 -4.54 -21.90
C ASP A 168 3.93 -5.70 -21.03
N TYR A 169 4.85 -5.40 -20.11
CA TYR A 169 5.33 -6.34 -19.09
C TYR A 169 4.18 -6.75 -18.15
N GLY A 170 3.45 -5.76 -17.63
CA GLY A 170 2.33 -5.98 -16.71
C GLY A 170 1.19 -6.81 -17.30
N TRP A 171 0.96 -6.76 -18.62
CA TRP A 171 -0.03 -7.61 -19.27
C TRP A 171 0.28 -9.12 -19.21
N LYS A 172 1.53 -9.49 -18.92
CA LYS A 172 2.02 -10.88 -18.97
C LYS A 172 2.42 -11.42 -17.61
N ASP A 173 2.41 -10.58 -16.58
CA ASP A 173 3.04 -10.89 -15.31
C ASP A 173 2.25 -11.84 -14.40
N GLY A 174 1.12 -12.36 -14.86
CA GLY A 174 0.28 -13.27 -14.08
C GLY A 174 -0.73 -12.60 -13.14
N SER A 175 -0.75 -11.26 -13.05
CA SER A 175 -1.72 -10.53 -12.22
C SER A 175 -3.17 -10.62 -12.69
N ASN A 176 -3.41 -11.06 -13.94
CA ASN A 176 -4.73 -11.07 -14.55
C ASN A 176 -5.36 -9.67 -14.77
N GLU A 177 -4.52 -8.64 -14.96
CA GLU A 177 -4.96 -7.25 -15.16
C GLU A 177 -5.99 -7.10 -16.31
N LYS A 178 -5.85 -7.87 -17.39
CA LYS A 178 -6.75 -7.83 -18.56
C LYS A 178 -8.21 -8.15 -18.21
N TYR A 179 -8.40 -8.99 -17.20
CA TYR A 179 -9.72 -9.38 -16.72
C TYR A 179 -9.94 -8.84 -15.30
N PHE A 180 -9.44 -7.63 -15.04
CA PHE A 180 -9.70 -6.88 -13.80
C PHE A 180 -9.28 -7.60 -12.53
N TYR A 181 -8.24 -8.42 -12.60
CA TYR A 181 -7.73 -9.17 -11.43
C TYR A 181 -8.78 -10.11 -10.82
N THR A 182 -9.79 -10.53 -11.61
CA THR A 182 -10.83 -11.44 -11.12
C THR A 182 -10.25 -12.80 -10.75
N ASN A 183 -10.89 -13.46 -9.79
CA ASN A 183 -10.59 -14.85 -9.45
C ASN A 183 -10.93 -15.75 -10.63
N LEU A 184 -10.11 -16.76 -10.86
CA LEU A 184 -10.25 -17.67 -12.00
C LEU A 184 -10.44 -19.13 -11.58
N PHE A 185 -9.96 -19.50 -10.40
CA PHE A 185 -9.92 -20.90 -9.94
C PHE A 185 -10.52 -21.07 -8.55
N TYR A 186 -10.24 -20.16 -7.61
CA TYR A 186 -10.73 -20.32 -6.25
C TYR A 186 -12.21 -19.99 -6.11
N GLU A 187 -12.96 -20.93 -5.53
CA GLU A 187 -14.32 -20.74 -5.06
C GLU A 187 -14.44 -21.08 -3.57
N PRO A 188 -15.27 -20.33 -2.80
CA PRO A 188 -15.51 -20.65 -1.39
C PRO A 188 -16.32 -21.94 -1.25
N VAL A 189 -15.92 -22.79 -0.30
CA VAL A 189 -16.66 -24.03 0.04
C VAL A 189 -17.78 -23.77 1.05
N ASN A 190 -17.60 -22.75 1.89
CA ASN A 190 -18.59 -22.34 2.88
C ASN A 190 -19.62 -21.39 2.27
N GLN A 191 -20.88 -21.56 2.69
CA GLN A 191 -21.94 -20.61 2.34
C GLN A 191 -21.71 -19.26 3.03
N PRO A 192 -22.08 -18.13 2.39
CA PRO A 192 -21.89 -16.81 2.98
C PRO A 192 -22.61 -16.65 4.33
N LEU A 193 -21.92 -16.08 5.32
CA LEU A 193 -22.51 -15.72 6.61
C LEU A 193 -23.39 -14.48 6.47
N ILE A 194 -24.69 -14.64 6.66
CA ILE A 194 -25.65 -13.52 6.63
C ILE A 194 -25.53 -12.68 7.90
N LEU A 195 -24.86 -11.52 7.79
CA LEU A 195 -24.54 -10.64 8.92
C LEU A 195 -25.77 -9.99 9.57
N LYS A 196 -26.91 -9.95 8.87
CA LYS A 196 -28.19 -9.47 9.43
C LYS A 196 -28.69 -10.34 10.58
N ASN A 197 -28.33 -11.63 10.57
CA ASN A 197 -28.79 -12.58 11.57
C ASN A 197 -27.78 -12.67 12.71
N PRO A 198 -28.22 -12.64 13.98
CA PRO A 198 -27.31 -12.82 15.10
C PRO A 198 -26.77 -14.25 15.17
N GLY A 199 -25.53 -14.40 15.63
CA GLY A 199 -24.88 -15.70 15.89
C GLY A 199 -24.16 -16.30 14.69
N SER A 200 -23.49 -17.43 14.93
CA SER A 200 -22.85 -18.22 13.88
C SER A 200 -23.88 -19.10 13.15
N GLN A 201 -23.74 -19.21 11.83
CA GLN A 201 -24.49 -20.16 11.02
C GLN A 201 -23.71 -21.48 10.92
N GLU A 202 -24.36 -22.53 10.41
CA GLU A 202 -23.67 -23.78 10.10
C GLU A 202 -22.51 -23.52 9.12
N ILE A 203 -21.36 -24.09 9.41
CA ILE A 203 -20.14 -23.98 8.59
C ILE A 203 -19.76 -25.39 8.11
N ASN A 204 -19.62 -25.55 6.80
CA ASN A 204 -19.32 -26.85 6.20
C ASN A 204 -17.90 -27.30 6.55
N ASP A 205 -16.95 -26.38 6.46
CA ASP A 205 -15.55 -26.61 6.75
C ASP A 205 -14.99 -25.45 7.58
N PRO A 206 -14.77 -25.64 8.90
CA PRO A 206 -14.29 -24.58 9.80
C PRO A 206 -12.83 -24.16 9.51
N ASN A 207 -12.10 -24.94 8.71
CA ASN A 207 -10.73 -24.61 8.28
C ASN A 207 -10.70 -23.82 6.96
N ARG A 208 -11.87 -23.48 6.39
CA ARG A 208 -11.99 -22.74 5.12
C ARG A 208 -12.62 -21.39 5.34
N TRP A 209 -12.17 -20.42 4.54
CA TRP A 209 -12.73 -19.07 4.56
C TRP A 209 -14.25 -19.10 4.27
N GLN A 210 -15.00 -18.33 5.05
CA GLN A 210 -16.43 -18.13 4.87
C GLN A 210 -16.67 -16.70 4.35
N PRO A 211 -17.33 -16.53 3.19
CA PRO A 211 -17.73 -15.21 2.73
C PRO A 211 -18.69 -14.54 3.71
N LEU A 212 -18.69 -13.22 3.72
CA LEU A 212 -19.67 -12.44 4.50
C LEU A 212 -20.74 -11.88 3.55
N ALA A 213 -22.01 -11.99 3.95
CA ALA A 213 -23.14 -11.41 3.23
C ALA A 213 -23.65 -10.16 3.95
N PHE A 214 -23.44 -9.01 3.30
CA PHE A 214 -23.85 -7.68 3.73
C PHE A 214 -25.19 -7.30 3.09
N GLU A 215 -25.98 -6.44 3.74
CA GLU A 215 -27.10 -5.78 3.06
C GLU A 215 -26.60 -4.79 2.00
N LYS A 216 -25.48 -4.13 2.30
CA LYS A 216 -24.76 -3.20 1.44
C LYS A 216 -23.27 -3.32 1.75
N PHE A 217 -22.45 -3.57 0.73
CA PHE A 217 -21.00 -3.63 0.87
C PHE A 217 -20.35 -2.34 0.36
N ILE A 218 -19.52 -1.73 1.21
CA ILE A 218 -18.69 -0.57 0.88
C ILE A 218 -17.25 -1.03 1.08
N ASP A 219 -16.41 -0.88 0.06
CA ASP A 219 -15.00 -1.23 0.17
C ASP A 219 -14.25 -0.26 1.10
N GLN A 220 -13.01 -0.61 1.42
CA GLN A 220 -12.16 0.19 2.32
C GLN A 220 -11.86 1.60 1.79
N SER A 221 -12.07 1.87 0.49
CA SER A 221 -11.88 3.17 -0.16
C SER A 221 -13.20 3.94 -0.34
N GLY A 222 -14.27 3.49 0.30
CA GLY A 222 -15.58 4.14 0.33
C GLY A 222 -16.44 3.91 -0.93
N ASN A 223 -16.10 2.94 -1.78
CA ASN A 223 -16.87 2.62 -2.98
C ASN A 223 -17.93 1.55 -2.65
N GLU A 224 -19.19 1.83 -2.99
CA GLU A 224 -20.23 0.83 -2.94
C GLU A 224 -20.03 -0.20 -4.07
N ILE A 225 -19.86 -1.46 -3.70
CA ILE A 225 -19.66 -2.55 -4.66
C ILE A 225 -20.99 -3.26 -4.90
N PRO A 226 -21.39 -3.47 -6.16
CA PRO A 226 -22.59 -4.24 -6.48
C PRO A 226 -22.53 -5.67 -5.90
N GLY A 227 -23.62 -6.09 -5.26
CA GLY A 227 -23.74 -7.39 -4.63
C GLY A 227 -23.65 -7.33 -3.10
N SER A 228 -24.12 -8.39 -2.45
CA SER A 228 -24.10 -8.54 -1.00
C SER A 228 -22.89 -9.32 -0.50
N VAL A 229 -22.21 -10.07 -1.37
CA VAL A 229 -21.15 -11.01 -1.00
C VAL A 229 -19.89 -10.69 -1.80
N PRO A 230 -18.93 -9.93 -1.23
CA PRO A 230 -17.66 -9.73 -1.91
C PRO A 230 -16.93 -11.08 -2.10
N PRO A 231 -16.31 -11.31 -3.27
CA PRO A 231 -15.51 -12.51 -3.49
C PRO A 231 -14.23 -12.47 -2.65
N PHE A 232 -13.57 -13.63 -2.54
CA PHE A 232 -12.22 -13.69 -1.96
C PHE A 232 -11.28 -12.77 -2.75
N LEU A 233 -10.44 -11.99 -2.07
CA LEU A 233 -9.56 -11.03 -2.75
C LEU A 233 -8.24 -11.69 -3.17
N GLY A 234 -7.99 -11.79 -4.48
CA GLY A 234 -6.71 -12.22 -5.06
C GLY A 234 -6.20 -13.60 -4.62
N PRO A 235 -7.02 -14.67 -4.58
CA PRO A 235 -6.57 -16.00 -4.16
C PRO A 235 -5.46 -16.57 -5.06
N GLU A 236 -5.39 -16.16 -6.33
CA GLU A 236 -4.34 -16.54 -7.27
C GLU A 236 -3.20 -15.51 -7.37
N TRP A 237 -3.10 -14.52 -6.48
CA TRP A 237 -2.11 -13.44 -6.62
C TRP A 237 -0.66 -13.94 -6.65
N GLY A 238 -0.37 -15.12 -6.09
CA GLY A 238 0.92 -15.80 -6.20
C GLY A 238 1.36 -16.14 -7.63
N GLN A 239 0.46 -16.11 -8.61
CA GLN A 239 0.80 -16.19 -10.04
C GLN A 239 1.53 -14.94 -10.55
N THR A 240 1.38 -13.81 -9.84
CA THR A 240 2.03 -12.55 -10.20
C THR A 240 3.54 -12.68 -10.03
N TRP A 241 4.30 -12.27 -11.03
CA TRP A 241 5.75 -12.31 -10.98
C TRP A 241 6.31 -11.46 -9.83
N PRO A 242 7.19 -12.03 -8.99
CA PRO A 242 7.77 -11.28 -7.89
C PRO A 242 8.83 -10.28 -8.36
N PHE A 243 8.98 -9.20 -7.59
CA PHE A 243 10.06 -8.23 -7.79
C PHE A 243 11.44 -8.84 -7.49
N SER A 244 11.59 -9.46 -6.31
CA SER A 244 12.87 -9.88 -5.74
C SER A 244 12.83 -11.18 -4.94
N LEU A 245 11.73 -11.93 -4.97
CA LEU A 245 11.63 -13.20 -4.23
C LEU A 245 12.49 -14.28 -4.92
N ASP A 246 13.24 -15.05 -4.12
CA ASP A 246 14.06 -16.14 -4.62
C ASP A 246 13.18 -17.35 -4.96
N LYS A 247 13.39 -17.96 -6.13
CA LYS A 247 12.72 -19.20 -6.54
C LYS A 247 13.04 -20.37 -5.62
N ASN A 248 14.14 -20.33 -4.87
CA ASN A 248 14.45 -21.33 -3.85
C ASN A 248 13.45 -21.33 -2.69
N ASP A 249 12.78 -20.19 -2.44
CA ASP A 249 11.74 -20.06 -1.42
C ASP A 249 10.33 -20.39 -1.93
N LEU A 250 10.21 -20.72 -3.23
CA LEU A 250 8.93 -21.03 -3.85
C LEU A 250 8.49 -22.47 -3.55
N LYS A 251 7.26 -22.60 -3.05
CA LYS A 251 6.51 -23.86 -3.00
C LYS A 251 5.28 -23.78 -3.89
N LEU A 252 5.00 -24.86 -4.62
CA LEU A 252 3.77 -25.01 -5.39
C LEU A 252 2.76 -25.81 -4.56
N MET A 253 1.72 -25.13 -4.08
CA MET A 253 0.65 -25.74 -3.31
C MET A 253 -0.48 -26.15 -4.26
N ASN A 254 -0.72 -27.45 -4.40
CA ASN A 254 -1.78 -27.94 -5.26
C ASN A 254 -3.13 -27.98 -4.52
N ARG A 255 -4.19 -27.48 -5.17
CA ARG A 255 -5.58 -27.63 -4.73
C ARG A 255 -6.50 -27.59 -5.94
N ASP A 256 -7.44 -28.53 -6.01
CA ASP A 256 -8.45 -28.62 -7.07
C ASP A 256 -7.83 -28.55 -8.48
N ASP A 257 -6.76 -29.33 -8.69
CA ASP A 257 -5.96 -29.38 -9.92
C ASP A 257 -5.29 -28.05 -10.34
N PHE A 258 -5.26 -27.06 -9.46
CA PHE A 258 -4.55 -25.80 -9.64
C PHE A 258 -3.35 -25.68 -8.70
N ASN A 259 -2.22 -25.18 -9.22
CA ASN A 259 -1.02 -24.92 -8.43
C ASN A 259 -0.98 -23.46 -8.00
N PHE A 260 -1.00 -23.21 -6.70
CA PHE A 260 -0.83 -21.91 -6.06
C PHE A 260 0.65 -21.71 -5.68
N PRO A 261 1.39 -20.78 -6.32
CA PRO A 261 2.75 -20.44 -5.94
C PRO A 261 2.74 -19.68 -4.61
N VAL A 262 3.52 -20.15 -3.65
CA VAL A 262 3.67 -19.52 -2.33
C VAL A 262 5.15 -19.39 -2.02
N TYR A 263 5.60 -18.15 -1.81
CA TYR A 263 6.94 -17.85 -1.34
C TYR A 263 6.93 -17.68 0.18
N TYR A 264 8.03 -18.07 0.84
CA TYR A 264 8.14 -17.99 2.30
C TYR A 264 6.98 -18.64 3.06
N ASP A 265 6.48 -19.76 2.53
CA ASP A 265 5.36 -20.49 3.13
C ASP A 265 5.67 -20.93 4.58
N PRO A 266 5.00 -20.35 5.59
CA PRO A 266 5.23 -20.68 7.01
C PRO A 266 4.64 -22.03 7.40
N GLY A 267 3.92 -22.71 6.51
CA GLY A 267 3.14 -23.91 6.80
C GLY A 267 1.69 -23.60 7.19
N PRO A 268 0.85 -24.63 7.38
CA PRO A 268 -0.56 -24.44 7.72
C PRO A 268 -0.72 -23.88 9.14
N PRO A 269 -1.72 -23.02 9.38
CA PRO A 269 -2.11 -22.65 10.74
C PRO A 269 -2.74 -23.85 11.48
N PRO A 270 -2.87 -23.81 12.82
CA PRO A 270 -3.58 -24.83 13.56
C PRO A 270 -5.03 -24.97 13.08
N GLU A 271 -5.44 -26.19 12.76
CA GLU A 271 -6.82 -26.53 12.38
C GLU A 271 -7.78 -26.43 13.57
N PHE A 272 -9.08 -26.29 13.30
CA PHE A 272 -10.14 -26.21 14.30
C PHE A 272 -10.18 -27.42 15.24
N LEU A 273 -10.07 -28.63 14.67
CA LEU A 273 -9.98 -29.87 15.42
C LEU A 273 -8.56 -30.44 15.39
N ASP A 274 -8.19 -31.15 16.45
CA ASP A 274 -6.97 -31.96 16.51
C ASP A 274 -7.21 -33.37 15.90
N SER A 275 -6.16 -34.20 15.91
CA SER A 275 -6.21 -35.57 15.39
C SER A 275 -7.18 -36.49 16.13
N ASP A 276 -7.59 -36.14 17.35
CA ASP A 276 -8.56 -36.88 18.16
C ASP A 276 -10.00 -36.34 17.96
N CYS A 277 -10.22 -35.47 16.97
CA CYS A 277 -11.49 -34.80 16.70
C CYS A 277 -11.99 -33.92 17.86
N LYS A 278 -11.08 -33.39 18.69
CA LYS A 278 -11.38 -32.42 19.76
C LYS A 278 -10.96 -31.03 19.32
N ILE A 279 -11.45 -29.98 19.98
CA ILE A 279 -11.01 -28.61 19.70
C ILE A 279 -9.50 -28.52 19.90
N ASN A 280 -8.79 -28.09 18.85
CA ASN A 280 -7.36 -27.93 18.89
C ASN A 280 -6.98 -26.82 19.87
N SER A 281 -6.13 -27.16 20.84
CA SER A 281 -5.71 -26.22 21.89
C SER A 281 -4.91 -25.02 21.36
N GLU A 282 -4.15 -25.18 20.28
CA GLU A 282 -3.39 -24.10 19.65
C GLU A 282 -4.32 -23.13 18.92
N PHE A 283 -5.29 -23.67 18.17
CA PHE A 283 -6.35 -22.89 17.55
C PHE A 283 -7.13 -22.11 18.61
N TRP A 284 -7.61 -22.81 19.65
CA TRP A 284 -8.39 -22.18 20.73
C TRP A 284 -7.61 -21.07 21.43
N TRP A 285 -6.33 -21.34 21.74
CA TRP A 285 -5.46 -20.35 22.37
C TRP A 285 -5.35 -19.10 21.51
N ASN A 286 -4.98 -19.22 20.23
CA ASN A 286 -4.80 -18.09 19.33
C ASN A 286 -6.13 -17.35 19.07
N HIS A 287 -7.19 -18.09 18.73
CA HIS A 287 -8.50 -17.52 18.42
C HIS A 287 -9.10 -16.76 19.61
N SER A 288 -8.84 -17.21 20.86
CA SER A 288 -9.33 -16.51 22.05
C SER A 288 -8.78 -15.09 22.22
N TYR A 289 -7.60 -14.77 21.66
CA TYR A 289 -7.04 -13.41 21.71
C TYR A 289 -7.95 -12.41 21.01
N VAL A 290 -8.63 -12.81 19.92
CA VAL A 290 -9.53 -11.93 19.19
C VAL A 290 -10.60 -11.37 20.12
N SER A 291 -11.25 -12.24 20.92
CA SER A 291 -12.27 -11.79 21.88
C SER A 291 -11.68 -11.01 23.06
N ILE A 292 -10.56 -11.48 23.63
CA ILE A 292 -9.94 -10.82 24.79
C ILE A 292 -9.46 -9.42 24.41
N TRP A 293 -8.67 -9.28 23.35
CA TRP A 293 -8.12 -7.98 22.94
C TRP A 293 -9.18 -7.06 22.33
N SER A 294 -10.24 -7.58 21.70
CA SER A 294 -11.38 -6.75 21.29
C SER A 294 -12.11 -6.13 22.49
N SER A 295 -12.08 -6.75 23.67
CA SER A 295 -12.63 -6.14 24.88
C SER A 295 -11.85 -4.90 25.33
N HIS A 296 -10.59 -4.76 24.90
CA HIS A 296 -9.75 -3.59 25.17
C HIS A 296 -10.10 -2.40 24.27
N LEU A 297 -11.12 -2.52 23.41
CA LEU A 297 -11.67 -1.40 22.63
C LEU A 297 -12.80 -0.68 23.39
N ASP A 298 -13.23 -1.19 24.56
CA ASP A 298 -14.26 -0.55 25.36
C ASP A 298 -13.71 0.75 26.00
N PRO A 299 -14.28 1.93 25.69
CA PRO A 299 -13.86 3.19 26.31
C PRO A 299 -14.09 3.24 27.82
N ASN A 300 -14.87 2.29 28.38
CA ASN A 300 -15.15 2.19 29.81
C ASN A 300 -14.33 1.10 30.52
N ASP A 301 -13.29 0.53 29.87
CA ASP A 301 -12.47 -0.53 30.48
C ASP A 301 -11.71 -0.08 31.74
N GLY A 302 -11.54 1.25 31.92
CA GLY A 302 -10.94 1.86 33.11
C GLY A 302 -9.42 1.72 33.20
N VAL A 303 -8.75 1.22 32.15
CA VAL A 303 -7.30 0.98 32.14
C VAL A 303 -6.58 2.17 31.50
N LEU A 304 -5.49 2.61 32.12
CA LEU A 304 -4.59 3.63 31.56
C LEU A 304 -3.28 2.99 31.10
N TRP A 305 -2.81 3.38 29.91
CA TRP A 305 -1.51 3.00 29.37
C TRP A 305 -0.60 4.21 29.24
N ASP A 306 0.69 4.02 29.52
CA ASP A 306 1.74 4.98 29.14
C ASP A 306 2.13 4.69 27.70
N ILE A 307 1.66 5.52 26.77
CA ILE A 307 1.91 5.35 25.33
C ILE A 307 3.16 6.08 24.86
N SER A 308 3.95 6.65 25.78
CA SER A 308 5.23 7.25 25.43
C SER A 308 6.21 6.17 24.96
N PRO A 309 7.28 6.53 24.22
CA PRO A 309 8.35 5.58 23.91
C PRO A 309 9.02 4.99 25.16
N GLY A 310 8.84 5.57 26.35
CA GLY A 310 9.30 5.00 27.61
C GLY A 310 8.40 3.91 28.19
N GLY A 311 7.12 3.87 27.80
CA GLY A 311 6.13 2.86 28.22
C GLY A 311 5.91 1.75 27.20
N ILE A 312 6.16 2.01 25.91
CA ILE A 312 6.02 1.04 24.82
C ILE A 312 7.34 0.93 24.07
N GLY A 313 7.86 -0.29 23.95
CA GLY A 313 9.13 -0.59 23.33
C GLY A 313 9.03 -1.42 22.05
N ASN A 314 10.19 -1.93 21.64
CA ASN A 314 10.30 -2.89 20.55
C ASN A 314 10.83 -4.21 21.10
N LEU A 315 10.11 -5.30 20.87
CA LEU A 315 10.55 -6.63 21.25
C LEU A 315 11.69 -7.13 20.34
N ASP A 316 12.71 -7.75 20.94
CA ASP A 316 13.78 -8.41 20.20
C ASP A 316 13.39 -9.84 19.81
N PHE A 317 13.21 -10.05 18.51
CA PHE A 317 12.87 -11.35 17.93
C PHE A 317 14.07 -12.25 17.60
N SER A 318 15.31 -11.78 17.81
CA SER A 318 16.53 -12.50 17.37
C SER A 318 16.68 -13.91 17.94
N ASN A 319 16.17 -14.14 19.16
CA ASN A 319 16.30 -15.42 19.88
C ASN A 319 14.97 -16.15 20.09
N ILE A 320 13.90 -15.72 19.40
CA ILE A 320 12.57 -16.31 19.54
C ILE A 320 12.46 -17.58 18.68
N LYS A 321 11.94 -18.66 19.27
CA LYS A 321 11.52 -19.84 18.51
C LYS A 321 10.09 -19.58 18.02
N TYR A 322 9.83 -19.76 16.74
CA TYR A 322 8.49 -19.58 16.16
C TYR A 322 7.60 -20.80 16.41
N ASN A 323 7.25 -21.05 17.67
CA ASN A 323 6.27 -22.06 18.09
C ASN A 323 5.31 -21.46 19.13
N VAL A 324 4.13 -22.08 19.29
CA VAL A 324 3.06 -21.59 20.16
C VAL A 324 3.51 -21.34 21.59
N GLU A 325 4.35 -22.22 22.14
CA GLU A 325 4.82 -22.07 23.52
C GLU A 325 5.71 -20.84 23.72
N SER A 326 6.55 -20.53 22.74
CA SER A 326 7.37 -19.31 22.79
C SER A 326 6.52 -18.06 22.56
N LEU A 327 5.52 -18.12 21.67
CA LEU A 327 4.60 -17.01 21.42
C LEU A 327 3.75 -16.65 22.65
N LYS A 328 3.38 -17.64 23.49
CA LYS A 328 2.71 -17.39 24.78
C LYS A 328 3.55 -16.56 25.75
N GLY A 329 4.87 -16.63 25.66
CA GLY A 329 5.78 -15.84 26.48
C GLY A 329 6.02 -14.43 25.97
N ILE A 330 5.54 -14.11 24.76
CA ILE A 330 5.76 -12.82 24.10
C ILE A 330 4.60 -11.86 24.36
N TYR A 331 3.38 -12.34 24.13
CA TYR A 331 2.19 -11.50 24.19
C TYR A 331 1.57 -11.53 25.59
N ASN A 332 1.23 -10.35 26.12
CA ASN A 332 0.43 -10.28 27.34
C ASN A 332 -1.03 -10.56 26.99
N ARG A 333 -1.45 -11.81 27.24
CA ARG A 333 -2.78 -12.30 26.88
C ARG A 333 -3.91 -11.44 27.42
N TYR A 334 -3.85 -11.02 28.69
CA TYR A 334 -4.98 -10.40 29.37
C TYR A 334 -4.89 -8.88 29.44
N ASP A 335 -3.68 -8.32 29.54
CA ASP A 335 -3.54 -6.87 29.59
C ASP A 335 -3.37 -6.24 28.21
N GLY A 336 -3.01 -7.04 27.18
CA GLY A 336 -2.74 -6.59 25.82
C GLY A 336 -1.28 -6.17 25.62
N GLY A 337 -0.83 -6.14 24.36
CA GLY A 337 0.55 -5.82 24.00
C GLY A 337 1.53 -6.99 24.19
N ASP A 338 2.81 -6.67 24.30
CA ASP A 338 3.89 -7.61 24.58
C ASP A 338 4.64 -7.23 25.87
N PHE A 339 5.67 -8.01 26.23
CA PHE A 339 6.51 -7.76 27.41
C PHE A 339 7.79 -6.94 27.09
N SER A 340 7.80 -6.16 26.01
CA SER A 340 8.94 -5.30 25.68
C SER A 340 9.08 -4.15 26.67
N ASP A 341 10.33 -3.82 27.01
CA ASP A 341 10.64 -2.61 27.76
C ASP A 341 10.65 -1.40 26.82
N GLY A 342 10.03 -0.30 27.23
CA GLY A 342 10.18 0.99 26.57
C GLY A 342 11.61 1.56 26.65
N TYR A 343 11.88 2.57 25.84
CA TYR A 343 13.14 3.30 25.78
C TYR A 343 13.31 4.19 27.02
N LYS A 344 14.30 3.89 27.86
CA LYS A 344 14.53 4.65 29.11
C LYS A 344 14.95 6.10 28.90
N ILE A 345 15.65 6.41 27.80
CA ILE A 345 16.24 7.73 27.53
C ILE A 345 15.90 8.15 26.12
N ASN A 346 15.46 9.39 25.96
CA ASN A 346 15.30 10.04 24.67
C ASN A 346 16.69 10.40 24.12
N PRO A 347 17.07 9.92 22.93
CA PRO A 347 18.41 10.11 22.39
C PRO A 347 18.72 11.56 21.98
N ILE A 348 17.70 12.40 21.78
CA ILE A 348 17.85 13.82 21.41
C ILE A 348 18.02 14.69 22.66
N THR A 349 17.20 14.47 23.69
CA THR A 349 17.21 15.32 24.90
C THR A 349 18.12 14.78 26.00
N ASN A 350 18.54 13.52 25.90
CA ASN A 350 19.29 12.78 26.92
C ASN A 350 18.59 12.74 28.29
N LYS A 351 17.25 12.79 28.29
CA LYS A 351 16.38 12.72 29.47
C LYS A 351 15.41 11.54 29.34
N PRO A 352 14.84 11.03 30.45
CA PRO A 352 13.73 10.07 30.37
C PRO A 352 12.55 10.63 29.59
N TYR A 353 11.81 9.77 28.90
CA TYR A 353 10.53 10.16 28.30
C TYR A 353 9.52 10.53 29.38
N GLU A 354 8.78 11.60 29.15
CA GLU A 354 7.62 11.95 29.98
C GLU A 354 6.49 10.95 29.71
N LYS A 355 5.84 10.49 30.78
CA LYS A 355 4.72 9.55 30.66
C LYS A 355 3.56 10.18 29.91
N GLN A 356 2.97 9.42 29.00
CA GLN A 356 1.78 9.82 28.25
C GLN A 356 0.64 8.87 28.60
N LEU A 357 -0.02 9.14 29.72
CA LEU A 357 -1.10 8.27 30.22
C LEU A 357 -2.41 8.55 29.49
N VAL A 358 -2.93 7.55 28.78
CA VAL A 358 -4.22 7.62 28.06
C VAL A 358 -5.08 6.38 28.35
N PRO A 359 -6.42 6.46 28.22
CA PRO A 359 -7.27 5.29 28.28
C PRO A 359 -6.87 4.25 27.24
N ARG A 360 -6.70 3.00 27.66
CA ARG A 360 -6.36 1.88 26.76
C ARG A 360 -7.41 1.73 25.66
N GLY A 361 -8.69 1.77 26.04
CA GLY A 361 -9.84 1.75 25.12
C GLY A 361 -9.72 2.75 23.97
N ASP A 362 -9.34 3.99 24.28
CA ASP A 362 -9.19 5.04 23.28
C ASP A 362 -7.97 4.79 22.38
N TYR A 363 -6.83 4.45 22.98
CA TYR A 363 -5.58 4.23 22.25
C TYR A 363 -5.67 3.04 21.29
N THR A 364 -6.20 1.90 21.73
CA THR A 364 -6.33 0.69 20.90
C THR A 364 -7.27 0.92 19.72
N ARG A 365 -8.35 1.70 19.90
CA ARG A 365 -9.23 2.13 18.81
C ARG A 365 -8.52 3.03 17.80
N VAL A 366 -7.79 4.03 18.29
CA VAL A 366 -7.01 4.92 17.41
C VAL A 366 -6.00 4.12 16.60
N ILE A 367 -5.27 3.18 17.22
CA ILE A 367 -4.34 2.30 16.50
C ILE A 367 -5.07 1.45 15.47
N ALA A 368 -6.19 0.83 15.85
CA ALA A 368 -6.96 -0.02 14.96
C ALA A 368 -7.44 0.78 13.73
N GLU A 369 -7.97 1.99 13.94
CA GLU A 369 -8.42 2.86 12.85
C GLU A 369 -7.26 3.41 12.02
N PHE A 370 -6.13 3.75 12.66
CA PHE A 370 -4.94 4.28 11.98
C PHE A 370 -4.36 3.28 10.97
N TRP A 371 -4.29 1.99 11.32
CA TRP A 371 -3.78 0.95 10.44
C TRP A 371 -4.86 0.26 9.59
N ALA A 372 -6.14 0.41 9.95
CA ALA A 372 -7.23 -0.03 9.09
C ALA A 372 -7.38 0.83 7.84
N ASP A 373 -6.63 1.93 7.71
CA ASP A 373 -6.53 2.74 6.49
C ASP A 373 -7.92 3.08 5.95
N GLY A 374 -8.61 4.00 6.62
CA GLY A 374 -10.01 4.37 6.35
C GLY A 374 -10.32 4.83 4.91
N PRO A 375 -11.57 5.28 4.62
CA PRO A 375 -12.08 5.52 3.26
C PRO A 375 -11.30 6.51 2.39
N ASP A 376 -10.53 7.41 3.00
CA ASP A 376 -9.70 8.39 2.30
C ASP A 376 -8.23 7.91 2.14
N SER A 377 -7.92 6.66 2.51
CA SER A 377 -6.57 6.12 2.51
C SER A 377 -6.10 5.65 1.13
N GLU A 378 -4.78 5.48 1.01
CA GLU A 378 -4.13 4.88 -0.14
C GLU A 378 -3.97 3.36 0.00
N THR A 379 -4.77 2.71 0.85
CA THR A 379 -4.60 1.30 1.30
C THR A 379 -3.23 1.05 1.98
N PRO A 380 -2.97 -0.12 2.58
CA PRO A 380 -1.70 -0.37 3.27
C PRO A 380 -0.43 -0.04 2.49
N PRO A 381 -0.25 -0.45 1.21
CA PRO A 381 0.96 -0.11 0.48
C PRO A 381 1.13 1.39 0.25
N GLY A 382 0.04 2.14 0.01
CA GLY A 382 0.14 3.58 -0.19
C GLY A 382 0.37 4.33 1.13
N HIS A 383 -0.20 3.87 2.24
CA HIS A 383 0.09 4.44 3.57
C HIS A 383 1.59 4.33 3.90
N TRP A 384 2.23 3.19 3.60
CA TRP A 384 3.69 3.07 3.73
C TRP A 384 4.48 4.09 2.90
N PHE A 385 3.99 4.44 1.70
CA PHE A 385 4.58 5.50 0.89
C PHE A 385 4.30 6.90 1.47
N THR A 386 3.13 7.14 2.05
CA THR A 386 2.83 8.37 2.79
C THR A 386 3.78 8.55 3.98
N ILE A 387 4.06 7.48 4.73
CA ILE A 387 5.06 7.47 5.81
C ILE A 387 6.46 7.72 5.25
N LEU A 388 6.84 7.02 4.16
CA LEU A 388 8.13 7.22 3.49
C LEU A 388 8.33 8.69 3.10
N ASN A 389 7.33 9.30 2.48
CA ASN A 389 7.34 10.70 2.08
C ASN A 389 7.47 11.63 3.29
N TYR A 390 6.65 11.42 4.32
CA TYR A 390 6.71 12.20 5.55
C TYR A 390 8.09 12.15 6.20
N VAL A 391 8.67 10.95 6.33
CA VAL A 391 10.00 10.75 6.93
C VAL A 391 11.09 11.36 6.05
N SER A 392 11.01 11.18 4.73
CA SER A 392 12.02 11.69 3.78
C SER A 392 12.02 13.22 3.68
N ASP A 393 10.85 13.84 3.84
CA ASP A 393 10.67 15.29 3.83
C ASP A 393 11.01 15.94 5.19
N HIS A 394 11.28 15.13 6.23
CA HIS A 394 11.62 15.63 7.57
C HIS A 394 13.00 16.32 7.58
N SER A 395 13.09 17.52 8.17
CA SER A 395 14.34 18.31 8.15
C SER A 395 15.53 17.66 8.86
N GLU A 396 15.27 16.71 9.76
CA GLU A 396 16.31 15.93 10.46
C GLU A 396 16.64 14.61 9.76
N PHE A 397 16.00 14.30 8.63
CA PHE A 397 16.28 13.07 7.90
C PHE A 397 17.66 13.14 7.21
N ASP A 398 18.49 12.14 7.50
CA ASP A 398 19.81 12.00 6.90
C ASP A 398 19.79 10.86 5.89
N LEU A 399 19.75 11.22 4.60
CA LEU A 399 19.63 10.27 3.50
C LEU A 399 20.91 9.41 3.40
N LYS A 400 20.84 8.21 3.97
CA LYS A 400 21.92 7.24 4.00
C LYS A 400 21.47 5.86 3.53
N PHE A 401 22.22 5.27 2.61
CA PHE A 401 22.09 3.86 2.28
C PHE A 401 22.57 2.99 3.44
N GLU A 402 21.71 2.06 3.89
CA GLU A 402 21.93 1.20 5.06
C GLU A 402 22.35 1.94 6.35
N GLY A 403 22.01 3.24 6.46
CA GLY A 403 22.43 4.08 7.59
C GLY A 403 23.93 4.43 7.62
N LYS A 404 24.69 4.10 6.56
CA LYS A 404 26.15 4.28 6.50
C LYS A 404 26.57 5.29 5.43
N GLU A 405 26.16 5.04 4.19
CA GLU A 405 26.68 5.76 3.04
C GLU A 405 25.74 6.89 2.68
N LYS A 406 26.22 8.14 2.74
CA LYS A 406 25.40 9.29 2.35
C LYS A 406 25.07 9.19 0.86
N LEU A 407 23.78 9.17 0.53
CA LEU A 407 23.34 9.30 -0.85
C LEU A 407 23.33 10.79 -1.17
N THR A 408 24.17 11.20 -2.12
CA THR A 408 24.29 12.59 -2.59
C THR A 408 23.63 12.78 -3.93
#